data_AF-A0A933QNV9-F1
#
_entry.id   AF-A0A933QNV9-F1
#
_cell.length_a   1.000
_cell.length_b   1.000
_cell.length_c   1.000
_cell.angle_alpha   90.00
_cell.angle_beta   90.00
_cell.angle_gamma   90.00
#
_symmetry.space_group_name_H-M   'P 1'
#
loop_
_entity.id
_entity.type
_entity.pdbx_description
1 polymer ?
#
loop_
_entity_poly.entity_id
_entity_poly.type
_entity_poly.pdbx_seq_one_letter_code
_entity_poly.pdbx_strand_id
1 'polypeptide(L)'
;MNRFIGLLQRNVLIAPLIAVVLLVIGLVIGLVIGWMTVDFKPSNNDIVAAADAYATNADPNLAKAMVRGLSNEELTTKLNDLIAQRIASNKPLEAERLRMLAQVLGVRVTGAPAPGPVGTVPPSGTRLPGTPGVVPTTQPGTQAGGFDPMLAIVGIGVVILLAALAAFIFFVRVLPGMRKTAGARPARTERAAASTTATATPVQEMRPGYTPAPTTTSGGLGRFVPTYVLGKDNFEAGFPLETPKGEFLGECGMGFSEKVGEGKPDKVTAFDLWLFEKSQIQTETLVLMSEFAFKDQTLRTKLRPKGEAVLAEKGKTLHLETPSLQIEALISELVYATNPSFPPNSYFEKLVLEIVPTLKDGAH
;
A
#
# COMPACT_ATOMS: atom_id res chain seq x y z
N MET A 1 -33.68 -30.32 -35.97
CA MET A 1 -32.54 -30.23 -35.02
C MET A 1 -32.10 -28.80 -34.69
N ASN A 2 -31.52 -28.03 -35.63
CA ASN A 2 -30.55 -26.96 -35.31
C ASN A 2 -31.03 -25.86 -34.33
N ARG A 3 -32.32 -25.48 -34.35
CA ARG A 3 -32.86 -24.48 -33.38
C ARG A 3 -32.88 -24.98 -31.92
N PHE A 4 -32.92 -26.30 -31.69
CA PHE A 4 -32.93 -26.89 -30.35
C PHE A 4 -31.52 -26.85 -29.72
N ILE A 5 -30.49 -27.14 -30.53
CA ILE A 5 -29.07 -27.12 -30.11
C ILE A 5 -28.64 -25.70 -29.70
N GLY A 6 -29.06 -24.68 -30.45
CA GLY A 6 -28.78 -23.27 -30.12
C GLY A 6 -29.43 -22.79 -28.81
N LEU A 7 -30.58 -23.35 -28.43
CA LEU A 7 -31.21 -23.06 -27.13
C LEU A 7 -30.44 -23.72 -25.97
N LEU A 8 -29.98 -24.96 -26.15
CA LEU A 8 -29.11 -25.65 -25.19
C LEU A 8 -27.80 -24.90 -24.95
N GLN A 9 -27.07 -24.51 -26.00
CA GLN A 9 -25.81 -23.77 -25.85
C GLN A 9 -25.98 -22.41 -25.15
N ARG A 10 -27.10 -21.71 -25.37
CA ARG A 10 -27.37 -20.42 -24.72
C ARG A 10 -27.53 -20.57 -23.20
N ASN A 11 -28.18 -21.63 -22.73
CA ASN A 11 -28.37 -21.86 -21.30
C ASN A 11 -27.06 -22.28 -20.59
N VAL A 12 -26.20 -23.05 -21.27
CA VAL A 12 -24.90 -23.51 -20.74
C VAL A 12 -23.94 -22.35 -20.44
N LEU A 13 -24.02 -21.23 -21.17
CA LEU A 13 -23.20 -20.03 -20.90
C LEU A 13 -23.84 -19.07 -19.88
N ILE A 14 -25.16 -19.09 -19.71
CA ILE A 14 -25.87 -18.25 -18.73
C ILE A 14 -25.69 -18.79 -17.30
N ALA A 15 -25.73 -20.12 -17.12
CA ALA A 15 -25.58 -20.75 -15.80
C ALA A 15 -24.29 -20.36 -15.03
N PRO A 16 -23.07 -20.43 -15.60
CA PRO A 16 -21.85 -20.03 -14.89
C PRO A 16 -21.80 -18.53 -14.61
N LEU A 17 -22.37 -17.69 -15.49
CA LEU A 17 -22.43 -16.24 -15.26
C LEU A 17 -23.35 -15.89 -14.08
N ILE A 18 -24.49 -16.56 -13.95
CA ILE A 18 -25.36 -16.43 -12.77
C ILE A 18 -24.64 -16.92 -11.51
N ALA A 19 -23.91 -18.04 -11.57
CA ALA A 19 -23.15 -18.56 -10.43
C ALA A 19 -22.06 -17.57 -9.95
N VAL A 20 -21.31 -16.96 -10.87
CA VAL A 20 -20.31 -15.93 -10.54
C VAL A 20 -20.96 -14.68 -9.93
N VAL A 21 -22.09 -14.21 -10.50
CA VAL A 21 -22.82 -13.04 -9.95
C VAL A 21 -23.33 -13.33 -8.53
N LEU A 22 -23.90 -14.52 -8.27
CA LEU A 22 -24.35 -14.91 -6.93
C LEU A 22 -23.19 -15.06 -5.94
N LEU A 23 -22.03 -15.57 -6.37
CA LEU A 23 -20.83 -15.65 -5.53
C LEU A 23 -20.31 -14.26 -5.15
N VAL A 24 -20.25 -13.32 -6.10
CA VAL A 24 -19.82 -11.93 -5.83
C VAL A 24 -20.80 -11.22 -4.89
N ILE A 25 -22.11 -11.39 -5.11
CA ILE A 25 -23.15 -10.85 -4.21
C ILE A 25 -23.00 -11.44 -2.80
N GLY A 26 -22.81 -12.77 -2.68
CA GLY A 26 -22.60 -13.44 -1.39
C GLY A 26 -21.34 -12.96 -0.66
N LEU A 27 -20.24 -12.74 -1.39
CA LEU A 27 -18.99 -12.21 -0.83
C LEU A 27 -19.16 -10.76 -0.33
N VAL A 28 -19.80 -9.90 -1.11
CA VAL A 28 -20.08 -8.51 -0.70
C VAL A 28 -21.01 -8.46 0.52
N ILE A 29 -22.07 -9.26 0.55
CA ILE A 29 -22.97 -9.37 1.71
C ILE A 29 -22.20 -9.88 2.94
N GLY A 30 -21.40 -10.94 2.78
CA GLY A 30 -20.57 -11.49 3.88
C GLY A 30 -19.56 -10.49 4.42
N LEU A 31 -18.92 -9.69 3.55
CA LEU A 31 -17.98 -8.65 3.93
C LEU A 31 -18.67 -7.48 4.67
N VAL A 32 -19.84 -7.04 4.21
CA VAL A 32 -20.62 -5.97 4.86
C VAL A 32 -21.15 -6.43 6.22
N ILE A 33 -21.69 -7.64 6.32
CA ILE A 33 -22.14 -8.21 7.61
C ILE A 33 -20.94 -8.37 8.56
N GLY A 34 -19.83 -8.94 8.07
CA GLY A 34 -18.60 -9.07 8.86
C GLY A 34 -18.12 -7.74 9.42
N TRP A 35 -18.05 -6.69 8.58
CA TRP A 35 -17.66 -5.35 9.00
C TRP A 35 -18.64 -4.69 9.99
N MET A 36 -19.93 -5.02 9.92
CA MET A 36 -20.94 -4.56 10.90
C MET A 36 -20.89 -5.31 12.23
N THR A 37 -20.22 -6.47 12.32
CA THR A 37 -20.15 -7.30 13.54
C THR A 37 -18.83 -7.21 14.32
N VAL A 38 -17.83 -6.47 13.83
CA VAL A 38 -16.53 -6.32 14.52
C VAL A 38 -16.49 -5.03 15.34
N ASP A 39 -16.74 -5.16 16.64
CA ASP A 39 -16.50 -4.10 17.62
C ASP A 39 -14.98 -3.89 17.84
N PHE A 40 -14.40 -2.95 17.08
CA PHE A 40 -13.01 -2.52 17.27
C PHE A 40 -12.83 -1.72 18.57
N LYS A 41 -12.57 -2.42 19.69
CA LYS A 41 -12.19 -1.78 20.96
C LYS A 41 -10.74 -1.23 20.91
N PRO A 42 -10.49 0.01 21.37
CA PRO A 42 -9.14 0.57 21.50
C PRO A 42 -8.19 -0.30 22.32
N SER A 43 -6.96 -0.44 21.83
CA SER A 43 -5.89 -1.21 22.46
C SER A 43 -5.12 -0.40 23.51
N ASN A 44 -4.18 -1.05 24.20
CA ASN A 44 -3.27 -0.35 25.12
C ASN A 44 -2.38 0.68 24.37
N ASN A 45 -2.07 0.46 23.10
CA ASN A 45 -1.28 1.41 22.30
C ASN A 45 -2.09 2.67 21.96
N ASP A 46 -3.39 2.52 21.69
CA ASP A 46 -4.28 3.64 21.36
C ASP A 46 -4.49 4.56 22.58
N ILE A 47 -4.50 4.00 23.79
CA ILE A 47 -4.54 4.77 25.04
C ILE A 47 -3.25 5.57 25.25
N VAL A 48 -2.08 4.99 24.94
CA VAL A 48 -0.80 5.72 24.98
C VAL A 48 -0.78 6.82 23.93
N ALA A 49 -1.20 6.52 22.70
CA ALA A 49 -1.30 7.50 21.62
C ALA A 49 -2.28 8.65 21.96
N ALA A 50 -3.40 8.36 22.63
CA ALA A 50 -4.33 9.38 23.12
C ALA A 50 -3.71 10.27 24.20
N ALA A 51 -2.85 9.72 25.07
CA ALA A 51 -2.14 10.49 26.09
C ALA A 51 -1.07 11.41 25.48
N ASP A 52 -0.32 10.94 24.49
CA ASP A 52 0.68 11.74 23.76
C ASP A 52 0.01 12.81 22.86
N ALA A 53 -1.08 12.45 22.18
CA ALA A 53 -1.88 13.39 21.39
C ALA A 53 -2.52 14.48 22.26
N TYR A 54 -3.02 14.13 23.45
CA TYR A 54 -3.53 15.11 24.42
C TYR A 54 -2.41 16.00 24.97
N ALA A 55 -1.26 15.42 25.36
CA ALA A 55 -0.11 16.19 25.86
C ALA A 55 0.49 17.15 24.81
N THR A 56 0.25 16.90 23.53
CA THR A 56 0.71 17.76 22.42
C THR A 56 -0.32 18.84 22.04
N ASN A 57 -1.60 18.48 21.94
CA ASN A 57 -2.64 19.35 21.36
C ASN A 57 -3.63 19.93 22.38
N ALA A 58 -3.62 19.45 23.62
CA ALA A 58 -4.55 19.80 24.71
C ALA A 58 -6.05 19.61 24.39
N ASP A 59 -6.42 18.89 23.33
CA ASP A 59 -7.82 18.67 22.93
C ASP A 59 -8.48 17.50 23.70
N PRO A 60 -9.41 17.78 24.63
CA PRO A 60 -10.10 16.75 25.41
C PRO A 60 -11.13 15.96 24.60
N ASN A 61 -11.57 16.45 23.44
CA ASN A 61 -12.57 15.80 22.59
C ASN A 61 -11.91 14.75 21.69
N LEU A 62 -10.76 15.08 21.08
CA LEU A 62 -9.93 14.11 20.37
C LEU A 62 -9.52 12.96 21.30
N ALA A 63 -9.05 13.27 22.51
CA ALA A 63 -8.67 12.26 23.50
C ALA A 63 -9.83 11.30 23.85
N LYS A 64 -11.06 11.83 24.02
CA LYS A 64 -12.28 11.04 24.25
C LYS A 64 -12.71 10.22 23.02
N ALA A 65 -12.47 10.73 21.81
CA ALA A 65 -12.76 10.01 20.58
C ALA A 65 -11.83 8.80 20.37
N MET A 66 -10.53 8.95 20.66
CA MET A 66 -9.53 7.87 20.51
C MET A 66 -9.76 6.68 21.46
N VAL A 67 -10.33 6.91 22.65
CA VAL A 67 -10.62 5.85 23.63
C VAL A 67 -12.08 5.35 23.59
N ARG A 68 -12.87 5.79 22.60
CA ARG A 68 -14.29 5.44 22.46
C ARG A 68 -14.47 3.94 22.26
N GLY A 69 -15.37 3.33 23.03
CA GLY A 69 -15.67 1.89 22.99
C GLY A 69 -15.11 1.09 24.17
N LEU A 70 -14.27 1.70 25.01
CA LEU A 70 -13.91 1.20 26.33
C LEU A 70 -14.86 1.75 27.41
N SER A 71 -15.20 0.93 28.42
CA SER A 71 -15.88 1.40 29.62
C SER A 71 -14.94 2.19 30.54
N ASN A 72 -15.49 2.97 31.48
CA ASN A 72 -14.69 3.66 32.50
C ASN A 72 -13.90 2.68 33.40
N GLU A 73 -14.39 1.45 33.58
CA GLU A 73 -13.74 0.39 34.36
C GLU A 73 -12.59 -0.25 33.57
N GLU A 74 -12.80 -0.51 32.26
CA GLU A 74 -11.75 -0.96 31.34
C GLU A 74 -10.64 0.09 31.23
N LEU A 75 -11.00 1.38 31.11
CA LEU A 75 -10.07 2.49 31.12
C LEU A 75 -9.31 2.61 32.43
N THR A 76 -10.00 2.54 33.58
CA THR A 76 -9.35 2.57 34.91
C THR A 76 -8.30 1.46 35.01
N THR A 77 -8.67 0.24 34.62
CA THR A 77 -7.78 -0.93 34.68
C THR A 77 -6.58 -0.77 33.76
N LYS A 78 -6.80 -0.45 32.48
CA LYS A 78 -5.73 -0.27 31.48
C LYS A 78 -4.80 0.90 31.80
N LEU A 79 -5.33 2.02 32.29
CA LEU A 79 -4.52 3.19 32.65
C LEU A 79 -3.66 2.91 33.88
N ASN A 80 -4.19 2.22 34.91
CA ASN A 80 -3.40 1.83 36.09
C ASN A 80 -2.26 0.87 35.71
N ASP A 81 -2.54 -0.14 34.88
CA ASP A 81 -1.55 -1.09 34.35
C ASP A 81 -0.45 -0.39 33.54
N LEU A 82 -0.84 0.46 32.58
CA LEU A 82 0.10 1.26 31.78
C LEU A 82 0.95 2.21 32.64
N ILE A 83 0.36 2.90 33.62
CA ILE A 83 1.09 3.79 34.55
C ILE A 83 2.13 2.98 35.35
N ALA A 84 1.75 1.83 35.90
CA ALA A 84 2.66 0.94 36.63
C ALA A 84 3.80 0.43 35.72
N GLN A 85 3.48 -0.02 34.50
CA GLN A 85 4.46 -0.47 33.51
C GLN A 85 5.44 0.65 33.12
N ARG A 86 4.96 1.88 32.92
CA ARG A 86 5.82 3.04 32.58
C ARG A 86 6.74 3.42 33.74
N ILE A 87 6.27 3.36 34.98
CA ILE A 87 7.12 3.58 36.17
C ILE A 87 8.20 2.48 36.28
N ALA A 88 7.82 1.20 36.16
CA ALA A 88 8.76 0.08 36.21
C ALA A 88 9.79 0.12 35.05
N SER A 89 9.41 0.70 33.90
CA SER A 89 10.27 0.88 32.73
C SER A 89 11.09 2.18 32.76
N ASN A 90 11.20 2.85 33.92
CA ASN A 90 11.90 4.13 34.11
C ASN A 90 11.47 5.26 33.14
N LYS A 91 10.17 5.31 32.81
CA LYS A 91 9.54 6.28 31.91
C LYS A 91 8.52 7.17 32.67
N PRO A 92 8.95 7.97 33.67
CA PRO A 92 8.03 8.74 34.52
C PRO A 92 7.22 9.79 33.75
N LEU A 93 7.77 10.38 32.68
CA LEU A 93 7.06 11.36 31.86
C LEU A 93 5.87 10.74 31.10
N GLU A 94 6.01 9.51 30.60
CA GLU A 94 4.91 8.78 29.94
C GLU A 94 3.83 8.38 30.95
N ALA A 95 4.22 7.98 32.17
CA ALA A 95 3.28 7.73 33.26
C ALA A 95 2.45 8.99 33.62
N GLU A 96 3.07 10.19 33.57
CA GLU A 96 2.35 11.43 33.87
C GLU A 96 1.40 11.86 32.74
N ARG A 97 1.77 11.65 31.47
CA ARG A 97 0.83 11.84 30.34
C ARG A 97 -0.42 10.97 30.47
N LEU A 98 -0.27 9.73 30.92
CA LEU A 98 -1.38 8.82 31.19
C LEU A 98 -2.26 9.30 32.38
N ARG A 99 -1.69 9.94 33.41
CA ARG A 99 -2.47 10.59 34.48
C ARG A 99 -3.26 11.81 33.99
N MET A 100 -2.65 12.66 33.18
CA MET A 100 -3.33 13.81 32.58
C MET A 100 -4.50 13.36 31.68
N LEU A 101 -4.29 12.31 30.87
CA LEU A 101 -5.36 11.69 30.09
C LEU A 101 -6.49 11.19 31.01
N ALA A 102 -6.17 10.44 32.07
CA ALA A 102 -7.16 9.93 33.01
C ALA A 102 -8.02 11.05 33.61
N GLN A 103 -7.40 12.14 34.08
CA GLN A 103 -8.09 13.31 34.64
C GLN A 103 -9.06 13.95 33.63
N VAL A 104 -8.67 14.05 32.36
CA VAL A 104 -9.45 14.68 31.28
C VAL A 104 -10.61 13.80 30.79
N LEU A 105 -10.43 12.48 30.86
CA LEU A 105 -11.49 11.48 30.67
C LEU A 105 -12.44 11.38 31.88
N GLY A 106 -12.08 11.96 33.04
CA GLY A 106 -12.83 11.83 34.29
C GLY A 106 -12.61 10.50 35.03
N VAL A 107 -11.59 9.74 34.63
CA VAL A 107 -11.25 8.40 35.13
C VAL A 107 -10.28 8.51 36.31
N ARG A 108 -10.54 7.76 37.40
CA ARG A 108 -9.72 7.81 38.63
C ARG A 108 -8.65 6.73 38.62
N VAL A 109 -7.39 7.12 38.43
CA VAL A 109 -6.22 6.24 38.49
C VAL A 109 -5.52 6.32 39.85
N THR A 110 -4.87 5.23 40.27
CA THR A 110 -4.16 5.18 41.55
C THR A 110 -2.89 6.04 41.52
N GLY A 111 -2.68 6.82 42.59
CA GLY A 111 -1.54 7.75 42.67
C GLY A 111 -1.69 9.03 41.83
N ALA A 112 -2.88 9.35 41.31
CA ALA A 112 -3.18 10.73 40.97
C ALA A 112 -3.36 11.57 42.26
N PRO A 113 -2.84 12.81 42.34
CA PRO A 113 -3.16 13.70 43.45
C PRO A 113 -4.66 13.99 43.44
N ALA A 114 -5.32 13.83 44.58
CA ALA A 114 -6.76 14.10 44.69
C ALA A 114 -7.05 15.58 44.44
N PRO A 115 -8.19 15.94 43.81
CA PRO A 115 -8.64 17.32 43.78
C PRO A 115 -8.97 17.76 45.20
N GLY A 116 -8.07 18.56 45.79
CA GLY A 116 -8.35 19.24 47.05
C GLY A 116 -9.57 20.16 46.90
N PRO A 117 -10.32 20.43 47.99
CA PRO A 117 -11.44 21.36 47.95
C PRO A 117 -10.97 22.75 47.47
N VAL A 118 -11.87 23.49 46.82
CA VAL A 118 -11.58 24.80 46.22
C VAL A 118 -11.20 25.81 47.30
N GLY A 119 -9.89 25.91 47.57
CA GLY A 119 -9.31 26.94 48.42
C GLY A 119 -9.17 28.25 47.66
N THR A 120 -10.01 29.23 48.00
CA THR A 120 -9.98 30.56 47.41
C THR A 120 -8.71 31.33 47.79
N VAL A 121 -7.81 31.51 46.81
CA VAL A 121 -6.71 32.50 46.90
C VAL A 121 -7.14 33.75 46.12
N PRO A 122 -7.26 34.93 46.76
CA PRO A 122 -7.68 36.15 46.07
C PRO A 122 -6.56 36.72 45.17
N PRO A 123 -6.90 37.46 44.10
CA PRO A 123 -5.91 37.99 43.18
C PRO A 123 -5.14 39.18 43.77
N SER A 124 -3.81 39.14 43.68
CA SER A 124 -2.92 40.28 43.86
C SER A 124 -1.64 40.04 43.06
N GLY A 125 -1.08 41.01 42.33
CA GLY A 125 -1.60 42.37 42.15
C GLY A 125 -0.76 43.24 41.22
N THR A 126 -0.14 42.67 40.18
CA THR A 126 0.93 43.35 39.41
C THR A 126 0.60 43.42 37.91
N ARG A 127 -0.10 44.48 37.49
CA ARG A 127 -0.34 44.83 36.09
C ARG A 127 0.59 45.97 35.66
N LEU A 128 1.37 45.79 34.58
CA LEU A 128 1.81 46.85 33.67
C LEU A 128 1.89 46.28 32.22
N PRO A 129 1.91 47.11 31.15
CA PRO A 129 0.99 46.88 30.03
C PRO A 129 1.62 46.61 28.66
N GLY A 130 0.85 45.95 27.79
CA GLY A 130 1.12 45.79 26.35
C GLY A 130 -0.14 45.35 25.57
N THR A 131 -0.74 46.28 24.84
CA THR A 131 -1.93 46.11 23.97
C THR A 131 -1.47 46.21 22.50
N PRO A 132 -2.20 45.75 21.45
CA PRO A 132 -3.44 44.95 21.35
C PRO A 132 -3.16 43.47 21.00
N GLY A 133 -4.13 42.55 20.87
CA GLY A 133 -5.59 42.69 20.80
C GLY A 133 -6.13 42.06 19.51
N VAL A 134 -6.51 40.79 19.57
CA VAL A 134 -7.21 40.06 18.49
C VAL A 134 -8.52 39.55 19.05
N VAL A 135 -9.63 39.89 18.38
CA VAL A 135 -10.99 39.46 18.74
C VAL A 135 -11.27 38.12 18.06
N PRO A 136 -11.71 37.07 18.79
CA PRO A 136 -12.30 35.89 18.18
C PRO A 136 -13.68 36.23 17.58
N THR A 137 -13.72 36.57 16.29
CA THR A 137 -14.97 36.86 15.58
C THR A 137 -15.89 35.64 15.59
N THR A 138 -17.13 35.82 16.05
CA THR A 138 -18.12 34.74 16.14
C THR A 138 -18.81 34.50 14.79
N GLN A 139 -18.32 33.56 13.99
CA GLN A 139 -19.08 32.97 12.87
C GLN A 139 -18.52 31.61 12.43
N PRO A 140 -19.29 30.80 11.70
CA PRO A 140 -20.27 29.89 12.30
C PRO A 140 -19.78 28.44 12.33
N GLY A 141 -20.47 27.58 13.09
CA GLY A 141 -20.10 26.17 13.19
C GLY A 141 -20.26 25.40 11.87
N THR A 142 -19.15 25.11 11.20
CA THR A 142 -19.07 23.96 10.29
C THR A 142 -19.08 22.70 11.14
N GLN A 143 -19.97 21.76 10.81
CA GLN A 143 -20.20 20.57 11.63
C GLN A 143 -18.98 19.64 11.65
N ALA A 144 -18.84 18.87 12.72
CA ALA A 144 -17.85 17.80 12.78
C ALA A 144 -18.06 16.82 11.62
N GLY A 145 -16.97 16.44 10.95
CA GLY A 145 -16.96 15.44 9.88
C GLY A 145 -17.22 14.02 10.39
N GLY A 146 -18.43 13.77 10.89
CA GLY A 146 -18.95 12.42 11.05
C GLY A 146 -19.04 11.74 9.69
N PHE A 147 -18.71 10.45 9.62
CA PHE A 147 -18.83 9.69 8.38
C PHE A 147 -20.30 9.58 7.98
N ASP A 148 -20.66 10.34 6.94
CA ASP A 148 -22.03 10.39 6.40
C ASP A 148 -22.37 9.04 5.74
N PRO A 149 -23.45 8.35 6.16
CA PRO A 149 -23.88 7.11 5.53
C PRO A 149 -24.20 7.26 4.03
N MET A 150 -24.47 8.47 3.54
CA MET A 150 -24.62 8.74 2.10
C MET A 150 -23.35 8.42 1.31
N LEU A 151 -22.16 8.52 1.91
CA LEU A 151 -20.88 8.25 1.23
C LEU A 151 -20.69 6.75 0.95
N ALA A 152 -21.22 5.87 1.82
CA ALA A 152 -21.28 4.43 1.56
C ALA A 152 -22.25 4.08 0.41
N ILE A 153 -23.38 4.80 0.31
CA ILE A 153 -24.33 4.66 -0.80
C ILE A 153 -23.69 5.11 -2.13
N VAL A 154 -22.87 6.16 -2.13
CA VAL A 154 -22.08 6.57 -3.31
C VAL A 154 -21.09 5.48 -3.71
N GLY A 155 -20.38 4.86 -2.76
CA GLY A 155 -19.47 3.73 -3.04
C GLY A 155 -20.18 2.55 -3.70
N ILE A 156 -21.33 2.13 -3.16
CA ILE A 156 -22.16 1.05 -3.75
C ILE A 156 -22.70 1.48 -5.13
N GLY A 157 -23.13 2.74 -5.28
CA GLY A 157 -23.58 3.30 -6.55
C GLY A 157 -22.50 3.28 -7.64
N VAL A 158 -21.25 3.60 -7.30
CA VAL A 158 -20.10 3.49 -8.22
C VAL A 158 -19.82 2.02 -8.59
N VAL A 159 -19.89 1.08 -7.66
CA VAL A 159 -19.74 -0.35 -7.97
C VAL A 159 -20.84 -0.85 -8.92
N ILE A 160 -22.10 -0.44 -8.70
CA ILE A 160 -23.22 -0.77 -9.58
C ILE A 160 -23.05 -0.11 -10.97
N LEU A 161 -22.59 1.15 -11.03
CA LEU A 161 -22.30 1.85 -12.27
C LEU A 161 -21.20 1.16 -13.07
N LEU A 162 -20.11 0.74 -12.42
CA LEU A 162 -19.01 0.00 -13.03
C LEU A 162 -19.45 -1.39 -13.52
N ALA A 163 -20.29 -2.09 -12.76
CA ALA A 163 -20.87 -3.37 -13.19
C ALA A 163 -21.80 -3.20 -14.42
N ALA A 164 -22.63 -2.15 -14.43
CA ALA A 164 -23.48 -1.81 -15.58
C ALA A 164 -22.65 -1.40 -16.81
N LEU A 165 -21.57 -0.64 -16.62
CA LEU A 165 -20.64 -0.25 -17.67
C LEU A 165 -19.89 -1.45 -18.25
N ALA A 166 -19.43 -2.38 -17.40
CA ALA A 166 -18.81 -3.63 -17.83
C ALA A 166 -19.78 -4.50 -18.64
N ALA A 167 -21.03 -4.64 -18.18
CA ALA A 167 -22.08 -5.35 -18.90
C ALA A 167 -22.39 -4.69 -20.26
N PHE A 168 -22.44 -3.35 -20.32
CA PHE A 168 -22.64 -2.60 -21.56
C PHE A 168 -21.48 -2.78 -22.54
N ILE A 169 -20.23 -2.66 -22.08
CA ILE A 169 -19.03 -2.89 -22.90
C ILE A 169 -19.02 -4.32 -23.47
N PHE A 170 -19.37 -5.31 -22.65
CA PHE A 170 -19.50 -6.70 -23.08
C PHE A 170 -20.57 -6.85 -24.17
N PHE A 171 -21.76 -6.30 -23.97
CA PHE A 171 -22.88 -6.38 -24.93
C PHE A 171 -22.58 -5.66 -26.25
N VAL A 172 -21.85 -4.55 -26.21
CA VAL A 172 -21.51 -3.73 -27.40
C VAL A 172 -20.30 -4.29 -28.15
N ARG A 173 -19.27 -4.85 -27.49
CA ARG A 173 -18.08 -5.39 -28.17
C ARG A 173 -18.16 -6.88 -28.52
N VAL A 174 -18.72 -7.73 -27.67
CA VAL A 174 -18.68 -9.20 -27.88
C VAL A 174 -19.82 -9.66 -28.79
N LEU A 175 -21.03 -9.12 -28.60
CA LEU A 175 -22.24 -9.58 -29.29
C LEU A 175 -22.22 -9.37 -30.83
N PRO A 176 -21.62 -8.31 -31.39
CA PRO A 176 -21.48 -8.16 -32.85
C PRO A 176 -20.55 -9.21 -33.49
N GLY A 177 -19.57 -9.73 -32.75
CA GLY A 177 -18.66 -10.77 -33.24
C GLY A 177 -19.41 -12.05 -33.60
N MET A 178 -20.38 -12.44 -32.79
CA MET A 178 -21.20 -13.64 -32.99
C MET A 178 -22.21 -13.54 -34.16
N ARG A 179 -22.32 -12.37 -34.82
CA ARG A 179 -23.25 -12.15 -35.96
C ARG A 179 -22.61 -12.32 -37.34
N LYS A 180 -21.29 -12.50 -37.45
CA LYS A 180 -20.57 -12.54 -38.74
C LYS A 180 -20.33 -13.94 -39.33
N THR A 181 -20.69 -15.02 -38.64
CA THR A 181 -20.44 -16.41 -39.09
C THR A 181 -21.72 -17.11 -39.58
N ALA A 182 -22.36 -16.56 -40.61
CA ALA A 182 -23.56 -17.15 -41.22
C ALA A 182 -23.71 -16.78 -42.73
N GLY A 183 -22.81 -17.26 -43.60
CA GLY A 183 -22.98 -17.12 -45.06
C GLY A 183 -21.78 -17.55 -45.90
N ALA A 184 -22.06 -18.31 -46.97
CA ALA A 184 -21.19 -18.71 -48.09
C ALA A 184 -20.12 -19.83 -47.87
N ARG A 185 -20.10 -20.75 -48.84
CA ARG A 185 -19.23 -21.94 -49.04
C ARG A 185 -19.50 -22.44 -50.49
N PRO A 186 -18.58 -23.11 -51.23
CA PRO A 186 -17.12 -22.98 -51.35
C PRO A 186 -16.67 -22.78 -52.83
N ALA A 187 -15.36 -22.70 -53.06
CA ALA A 187 -14.73 -23.20 -54.29
C ALA A 187 -13.42 -23.96 -53.97
N ARG A 188 -13.05 -24.91 -54.84
CA ARG A 188 -11.85 -25.78 -54.81
C ARG A 188 -10.76 -25.13 -55.70
N THR A 189 -9.44 -25.37 -55.66
CA THR A 189 -8.47 -26.32 -55.02
C THR A 189 -7.08 -25.60 -55.06
N GLU A 190 -5.94 -25.96 -54.45
CA GLU A 190 -5.47 -27.06 -53.58
C GLU A 190 -4.19 -26.60 -52.80
N ARG A 191 -3.77 -27.41 -51.82
CA ARG A 191 -2.37 -27.69 -51.36
C ARG A 191 -1.62 -26.65 -50.51
N ALA A 192 -0.90 -27.21 -49.50
CA ALA A 192 0.05 -26.60 -48.54
C ALA A 192 -0.48 -25.40 -47.71
N ALA A 193 -0.73 -25.50 -46.40
CA ALA A 193 0.16 -25.85 -45.28
C ALA A 193 1.29 -24.81 -45.05
N ALA A 194 1.37 -24.09 -43.91
CA ALA A 194 0.49 -24.12 -42.73
C ALA A 194 0.52 -22.80 -41.90
N SER A 195 -0.54 -22.61 -41.10
CA SER A 195 -0.63 -21.77 -39.87
C SER A 195 -0.38 -20.26 -39.92
N THR A 196 -1.49 -19.51 -39.91
CA THR A 196 -1.77 -18.25 -39.16
C THR A 196 -0.92 -18.10 -37.88
N THR A 197 -0.38 -16.92 -37.47
CA THR A 197 -0.90 -15.53 -37.42
C THR A 197 -1.95 -15.25 -36.32
N ALA A 198 -1.48 -14.68 -35.20
CA ALA A 198 -2.21 -13.92 -34.15
C ALA A 198 -1.14 -13.34 -33.20
N THR A 199 -1.10 -12.09 -32.71
CA THR A 199 -1.98 -10.90 -32.77
C THR A 199 -3.35 -11.03 -32.09
N ALA A 200 -3.74 -10.24 -31.07
CA ALA A 200 -3.03 -9.42 -30.08
C ALA A 200 -4.04 -8.95 -29.01
N THR A 201 -3.73 -9.04 -27.70
CA THR A 201 -4.60 -8.57 -26.59
C THR A 201 -3.85 -8.60 -25.25
N PRO A 202 -4.18 -7.72 -24.29
CA PRO A 202 -4.20 -6.26 -24.38
C PRO A 202 -3.18 -5.63 -23.40
N VAL A 203 -2.73 -4.40 -23.67
CA VAL A 203 -1.78 -3.68 -22.79
C VAL A 203 -2.50 -3.17 -21.52
N GLN A 204 -1.82 -3.25 -20.38
CA GLN A 204 -2.31 -2.75 -19.08
C GLN A 204 -2.09 -1.23 -18.95
N GLU A 205 -3.05 -0.52 -18.33
CA GLU A 205 -3.07 0.94 -18.25
C GLU A 205 -1.85 1.50 -17.50
N MET A 206 -1.09 2.39 -18.16
CA MET A 206 0.16 2.96 -17.65
C MET A 206 -0.11 3.94 -16.49
N ARG A 207 0.43 3.64 -15.30
CA ARG A 207 0.29 4.51 -14.12
C ARG A 207 1.36 5.63 -14.19
N PRO A 208 1.01 6.92 -14.05
CA PRO A 208 1.96 8.01 -14.24
C PRO A 208 2.91 8.18 -13.05
N GLY A 209 3.95 7.34 -13.01
CA GLY A 209 5.13 7.47 -12.14
C GLY A 209 6.33 7.96 -12.95
N TYR A 210 6.98 9.02 -12.47
CA TYR A 210 8.21 9.65 -12.98
C TYR A 210 9.12 8.74 -13.84
N THR A 211 9.11 8.91 -15.16
CA THR A 211 10.04 8.26 -16.10
C THR A 211 11.30 9.12 -16.29
N PRO A 212 12.49 8.65 -15.88
CA PRO A 212 13.76 9.26 -16.30
C PRO A 212 13.96 9.02 -17.81
N ALA A 213 14.54 9.99 -18.52
CA ALA A 213 14.82 9.83 -19.95
C ALA A 213 15.84 8.68 -20.18
N PRO A 214 15.55 7.69 -21.05
CA PRO A 214 16.47 6.59 -21.33
C PRO A 214 17.74 7.13 -21.99
N THR A 215 18.90 6.88 -21.37
CA THR A 215 20.20 7.25 -21.95
C THR A 215 20.72 6.06 -22.76
N THR A 216 20.46 6.07 -24.07
CA THR A 216 20.86 4.99 -24.98
C THR A 216 22.38 4.85 -25.08
N THR A 217 22.89 3.69 -24.66
CA THR A 217 24.29 3.25 -24.80
C THR A 217 24.27 1.71 -24.88
N SER A 218 25.34 1.11 -25.40
CA SER A 218 25.41 -0.32 -25.80
C SER A 218 24.89 -1.30 -24.73
N GLY A 219 24.02 -2.21 -25.18
CA GLY A 219 23.33 -3.24 -24.36
C GLY A 219 22.07 -3.76 -25.06
N GLY A 220 21.39 -2.88 -25.80
CA GLY A 220 20.30 -3.22 -26.72
C GLY A 220 18.94 -2.64 -26.31
N LEU A 221 18.69 -2.51 -25.01
CA LEU A 221 17.41 -1.99 -24.47
C LEU A 221 17.58 -0.75 -23.55
N GLY A 222 18.79 -0.16 -23.54
CA GLY A 222 19.10 1.07 -22.80
C GLY A 222 20.01 0.85 -21.59
N ARG A 223 20.05 1.84 -20.69
CA ARG A 223 20.73 1.78 -19.40
C ARG A 223 19.99 2.68 -18.41
N PHE A 224 19.71 2.16 -17.22
CA PHE A 224 18.87 2.80 -16.22
C PHE A 224 19.59 2.91 -14.87
N VAL A 225 19.40 4.04 -14.16
CA VAL A 225 20.11 4.31 -12.90
C VAL A 225 19.11 4.68 -11.78
N PRO A 226 18.26 3.72 -11.33
CA PRO A 226 17.33 3.98 -10.23
C PRO A 226 18.08 4.36 -8.95
N THR A 227 17.80 5.57 -8.48
CA THR A 227 18.40 6.17 -7.28
C THR A 227 17.33 6.36 -6.21
N TYR A 228 17.50 5.64 -5.10
CA TYR A 228 16.78 5.88 -3.85
C TYR A 228 17.65 6.70 -2.89
N VAL A 229 17.00 7.63 -2.16
CA VAL A 229 17.56 8.37 -1.03
C VAL A 229 16.49 8.44 0.06
N LEU A 230 16.91 8.32 1.33
CA LEU A 230 16.05 8.41 2.51
C LEU A 230 15.21 9.69 2.51
N GLY A 231 13.93 9.56 2.82
CA GLY A 231 12.94 10.63 2.65
C GLY A 231 12.14 10.54 1.35
N LYS A 232 12.61 9.78 0.35
CA LYS A 232 11.82 9.45 -0.84
C LYS A 232 10.88 8.26 -0.55
N ASP A 233 9.92 8.49 0.33
CA ASP A 233 8.88 7.53 0.70
C ASP A 233 8.10 7.05 -0.54
N ASN A 234 7.61 5.81 -0.50
CA ASN A 234 6.95 5.13 -1.63
C ASN A 234 7.79 5.16 -2.92
N PHE A 235 9.12 5.04 -2.84
CA PHE A 235 9.95 4.98 -4.05
C PHE A 235 9.75 3.67 -4.81
N GLU A 236 9.51 3.86 -6.10
CA GLU A 236 9.31 2.84 -7.12
C GLU A 236 9.86 3.44 -8.43
N ALA A 237 10.60 2.66 -9.21
CA ALA A 237 11.22 3.10 -10.45
C ALA A 237 11.23 1.95 -11.46
N GLY A 238 10.16 1.85 -12.25
CA GLY A 238 10.04 0.96 -13.41
C GLY A 238 10.53 1.62 -14.70
N PHE A 239 11.08 0.81 -15.61
CA PHE A 239 11.65 1.22 -16.88
C PHE A 239 11.15 0.29 -18.00
N PRO A 240 10.33 0.80 -18.95
CA PRO A 240 9.85 -0.02 -20.05
C PRO A 240 11.00 -0.42 -20.98
N LEU A 241 11.00 -1.69 -21.35
CA LEU A 241 11.99 -2.29 -22.25
C LEU A 241 11.37 -2.38 -23.65
N GLU A 242 11.84 -1.55 -24.57
CA GLU A 242 11.29 -1.44 -25.92
C GLU A 242 12.35 -1.68 -26.99
N THR A 243 11.94 -2.27 -28.12
CA THR A 243 12.79 -2.29 -29.32
C THR A 243 13.00 -0.87 -29.87
N PRO A 244 14.01 -0.63 -30.73
CA PRO A 244 14.18 0.64 -31.46
C PRO A 244 13.00 1.06 -32.36
N LYS A 245 11.92 0.27 -32.44
CA LYS A 245 10.66 0.58 -33.14
C LYS A 245 9.51 0.96 -32.21
N GLY A 246 9.73 1.01 -30.89
CA GLY A 246 8.68 1.23 -29.88
C GLY A 246 7.80 0.01 -29.62
N GLU A 247 8.29 -1.21 -29.90
CA GLU A 247 7.60 -2.42 -29.43
C GLU A 247 8.06 -2.75 -28.01
N PHE A 248 7.13 -2.64 -27.06
CA PHE A 248 7.28 -3.13 -25.69
C PHE A 248 7.58 -4.63 -25.66
N LEU A 249 8.61 -5.00 -24.89
CA LEU A 249 9.08 -6.36 -24.64
C LEU A 249 8.89 -6.79 -23.17
N GLY A 250 8.90 -5.83 -22.25
CA GLY A 250 8.91 -6.09 -20.81
C GLY A 250 9.20 -4.82 -20.01
N GLU A 251 9.47 -4.97 -18.72
CA GLU A 251 9.82 -3.87 -17.82
C GLU A 251 10.84 -4.37 -16.78
N CYS A 252 11.82 -3.54 -16.41
CA CYS A 252 12.64 -3.80 -15.22
C CYS A 252 12.62 -2.61 -14.26
N GLY A 253 12.94 -2.81 -12.99
CA GLY A 253 12.88 -1.72 -12.03
C GLY A 253 13.30 -2.05 -10.61
N MET A 254 13.25 -1.04 -9.74
CA MET A 254 13.57 -1.14 -8.32
C MET A 254 12.52 -0.41 -7.47
N GLY A 255 12.10 -1.00 -6.35
CA GLY A 255 11.07 -0.45 -5.45
C GLY A 255 11.14 -1.02 -4.03
N PHE A 256 10.25 -0.55 -3.14
CA PHE A 256 10.28 -0.92 -1.72
C PHE A 256 9.79 -2.36 -1.46
N SER A 257 10.65 -3.18 -0.82
CA SER A 257 10.23 -4.51 -0.36
C SER A 257 9.67 -4.50 1.06
N GLU A 258 10.41 -3.88 1.99
CA GLU A 258 10.17 -3.95 3.43
C GLU A 258 10.81 -2.75 4.15
N LYS A 259 10.31 -2.40 5.34
CA LYS A 259 10.89 -1.34 6.20
C LYS A 259 11.07 -1.80 7.65
N VAL A 260 12.03 -1.20 8.35
CA VAL A 260 12.29 -1.47 9.78
C VAL A 260 11.66 -0.40 10.67
N GLY A 261 10.86 -0.83 11.64
CA GLY A 261 10.17 0.06 12.58
C GLY A 261 9.15 1.00 11.94
N GLU A 262 8.82 2.07 12.66
CA GLU A 262 7.71 2.97 12.36
C GLU A 262 8.14 4.44 12.22
N GLY A 263 7.17 5.33 11.99
CA GLY A 263 7.37 6.76 11.77
C GLY A 263 8.02 7.10 10.43
N LYS A 264 7.97 8.38 10.06
CA LYS A 264 8.57 8.89 8.82
C LYS A 264 9.98 9.48 9.04
N PRO A 265 10.84 9.53 8.01
CA PRO A 265 10.69 8.87 6.71
C PRO A 265 10.69 7.34 6.84
N ASP A 266 10.23 6.64 5.81
CA ASP A 266 10.22 5.17 5.79
C ASP A 266 11.65 4.63 5.75
N LYS A 267 11.95 3.70 6.67
CA LYS A 267 13.30 3.17 6.91
C LYS A 267 13.46 1.86 6.15
N VAL A 268 13.65 1.97 4.85
CA VAL A 268 13.62 0.82 3.92
C VAL A 268 14.75 -0.14 4.26
N THR A 269 14.39 -1.40 4.54
CA THR A 269 15.33 -2.45 4.97
C THR A 269 15.57 -3.51 3.89
N ALA A 270 14.70 -3.57 2.88
CA ALA A 270 14.90 -4.35 1.65
C ALA A 270 14.20 -3.70 0.46
N PHE A 271 14.79 -3.86 -0.73
CA PHE A 271 14.24 -3.43 -2.03
C PHE A 271 13.89 -4.64 -2.90
N ASP A 272 12.85 -4.54 -3.71
CA ASP A 272 12.58 -5.50 -4.78
C ASP A 272 13.21 -4.96 -6.08
N LEU A 273 14.08 -5.75 -6.70
CA LEU A 273 14.62 -5.55 -8.05
C LEU A 273 13.94 -6.56 -8.97
N TRP A 274 13.30 -6.10 -10.05
CA TRP A 274 12.46 -6.96 -10.90
C TRP A 274 12.83 -6.93 -12.40
N LEU A 275 12.47 -8.02 -13.08
CA LEU A 275 12.38 -8.15 -14.53
C LEU A 275 11.07 -8.87 -14.92
N PHE A 276 10.22 -8.16 -15.67
CA PHE A 276 9.01 -8.67 -16.29
C PHE A 276 9.21 -8.78 -17.81
N GLU A 277 8.72 -9.86 -18.42
CA GLU A 277 8.68 -10.05 -19.87
C GLU A 277 7.23 -10.20 -20.33
N LYS A 278 6.85 -9.47 -21.39
CA LYS A 278 5.51 -9.47 -22.03
C LYS A 278 4.99 -10.86 -22.43
N SER A 279 5.87 -11.84 -22.66
CA SER A 279 5.48 -13.22 -22.98
C SER A 279 5.15 -14.06 -21.74
N GLN A 280 5.55 -13.60 -20.55
CA GLN A 280 5.46 -14.32 -19.29
C GLN A 280 4.34 -13.78 -18.41
N ILE A 281 3.82 -14.64 -17.53
CA ILE A 281 2.79 -14.27 -16.53
C ILE A 281 3.46 -13.90 -15.19
N GLN A 282 4.69 -14.35 -14.97
CA GLN A 282 5.45 -14.14 -13.73
C GLN A 282 6.52 -13.05 -13.94
N THR A 283 6.95 -12.45 -12.83
CA THR A 283 7.98 -11.39 -12.78
C THR A 283 9.13 -11.92 -11.94
N GLU A 284 10.31 -12.04 -12.53
CA GLU A 284 11.49 -12.55 -11.84
C GLU A 284 12.05 -11.44 -10.94
N THR A 285 12.31 -11.77 -9.67
CA THR A 285 12.54 -10.77 -8.62
C THR A 285 13.65 -11.18 -7.65
N LEU A 286 14.58 -10.26 -7.39
CA LEU A 286 15.56 -10.34 -6.29
C LEU A 286 15.16 -9.38 -5.18
N VAL A 287 15.10 -9.88 -3.95
CA VAL A 287 14.89 -9.08 -2.74
C VAL A 287 16.27 -8.66 -2.21
N LEU A 288 16.64 -7.40 -2.46
CA LEU A 288 17.91 -6.81 -2.07
C LEU A 288 17.84 -6.33 -0.62
N MET A 289 18.33 -7.17 0.29
CA MET A 289 18.20 -6.98 1.74
C MET A 289 19.39 -6.23 2.33
N SER A 290 19.12 -5.38 3.32
CA SER A 290 20.15 -4.82 4.20
C SER A 290 20.87 -5.92 4.98
N GLU A 291 22.07 -5.64 5.49
CA GLU A 291 22.86 -6.61 6.27
C GLU A 291 22.11 -7.12 7.51
N PHE A 292 21.39 -6.24 8.20
CA PHE A 292 20.47 -6.61 9.28
C PHE A 292 19.38 -7.57 8.80
N ALA A 293 18.63 -7.20 7.76
CA ALA A 293 17.49 -7.98 7.30
C ALA A 293 17.91 -9.34 6.72
N PHE A 294 19.08 -9.41 6.08
CA PHE A 294 19.65 -10.66 5.58
C PHE A 294 20.16 -11.59 6.71
N LYS A 295 20.45 -11.04 7.89
CA LYS A 295 20.79 -11.83 9.10
C LYS A 295 19.55 -12.23 9.91
N ASP A 296 18.41 -11.56 9.70
CA ASP A 296 17.13 -11.86 10.35
C ASP A 296 16.37 -12.97 9.59
N GLN A 297 16.26 -14.14 10.21
CA GLN A 297 15.55 -15.29 9.65
C GLN A 297 14.03 -15.08 9.53
N THR A 298 13.44 -14.23 10.36
CA THR A 298 12.02 -13.86 10.29
C THR A 298 11.76 -12.96 9.08
N LEU A 299 12.59 -11.94 8.86
CA LEU A 299 12.50 -11.07 7.67
C LEU A 299 12.77 -11.86 6.39
N ARG A 300 13.78 -12.74 6.34
CA ARG A 300 14.01 -13.64 5.19
C ARG A 300 12.82 -14.56 4.93
N THR A 301 12.19 -15.09 5.98
CA THR A 301 11.00 -15.95 5.83
C THR A 301 9.77 -15.15 5.36
N LYS A 302 9.61 -13.90 5.84
CA LYS A 302 8.55 -12.98 5.42
C LYS A 302 8.64 -12.60 3.94
N LEU A 303 9.85 -12.34 3.43
CA LEU A 303 10.08 -11.87 2.06
C LEU A 303 10.31 -12.99 1.04
N ARG A 304 10.56 -14.23 1.47
CA ARG A 304 10.67 -15.42 0.58
C ARG A 304 9.56 -15.56 -0.48
N PRO A 305 8.28 -15.16 -0.26
CA PRO A 305 7.25 -15.22 -1.29
C PRO A 305 7.37 -14.16 -2.40
N LYS A 306 8.25 -13.15 -2.26
CA LYS A 306 8.45 -12.09 -3.27
C LYS A 306 9.52 -12.42 -4.30
N GLY A 307 10.58 -13.12 -3.91
CA GLY A 307 11.75 -13.37 -4.75
C GLY A 307 12.91 -13.98 -3.98
N GLU A 308 14.06 -14.14 -4.64
CA GLU A 308 15.27 -14.63 -3.98
C GLU A 308 15.89 -13.56 -3.09
N ALA A 309 16.16 -13.90 -1.83
CA ALA A 309 16.79 -13.00 -0.86
C ALA A 309 18.30 -12.89 -1.11
N VAL A 310 18.78 -11.68 -1.44
CA VAL A 310 20.20 -11.38 -1.71
C VAL A 310 20.69 -10.26 -0.79
N LEU A 311 21.86 -10.43 -0.18
CA LEU A 311 22.53 -9.36 0.57
C LEU A 311 22.97 -8.24 -0.38
N ALA A 312 22.55 -7.00 -0.12
CA ALA A 312 23.00 -5.83 -0.87
C ALA A 312 24.40 -5.38 -0.42
N GLU A 313 25.33 -5.28 -1.37
CA GLU A 313 26.74 -4.93 -1.12
C GLU A 313 27.23 -4.00 -2.24
N LYS A 314 28.01 -2.97 -1.92
CA LYS A 314 28.53 -2.03 -2.94
C LYS A 314 29.52 -2.74 -3.87
N GLY A 315 29.37 -2.55 -5.18
CA GLY A 315 30.18 -3.19 -6.20
C GLY A 315 29.72 -4.60 -6.59
N LYS A 316 28.60 -5.08 -6.03
CA LYS A 316 28.00 -6.37 -6.37
C LYS A 316 27.19 -6.26 -7.66
N THR A 317 27.51 -7.11 -8.62
CA THR A 317 26.68 -7.35 -9.81
C THR A 317 25.61 -8.40 -9.49
N LEU A 318 24.41 -8.19 -10.02
CA LEU A 318 23.24 -9.03 -9.88
C LEU A 318 22.70 -9.37 -11.27
N HIS A 319 22.12 -10.55 -11.43
CA HIS A 319 21.52 -10.98 -12.69
C HIS A 319 20.08 -11.43 -12.47
N LEU A 320 19.19 -11.06 -13.40
CA LEU A 320 17.83 -11.57 -13.51
C LEU A 320 17.58 -11.94 -14.96
N GLU A 321 16.93 -13.08 -15.17
CA GLU A 321 16.75 -13.70 -16.49
C GLU A 321 15.32 -14.22 -16.66
N THR A 322 14.70 -13.85 -17.77
CA THR A 322 13.48 -14.50 -18.29
C THR A 322 13.88 -15.34 -19.53
N PRO A 323 12.93 -15.92 -20.30
CA PRO A 323 13.27 -16.65 -21.53
C PRO A 323 13.93 -15.78 -22.61
N SER A 324 13.51 -14.52 -22.77
CA SER A 324 13.97 -13.65 -23.88
C SER A 324 14.78 -12.43 -23.42
N LEU A 325 14.62 -12.00 -22.16
CA LEU A 325 15.26 -10.82 -21.58
C LEU A 325 16.21 -11.22 -20.44
N GLN A 326 17.23 -10.40 -20.24
CA GLN A 326 18.07 -10.46 -19.05
C GLN A 326 18.46 -9.03 -18.63
N ILE A 327 18.72 -8.83 -17.34
CA ILE A 327 19.36 -7.62 -16.84
C ILE A 327 20.63 -7.97 -16.07
N GLU A 328 21.67 -7.17 -16.30
CA GLU A 328 22.78 -7.02 -15.37
C GLU A 328 22.53 -5.77 -14.51
N ALA A 329 22.63 -5.88 -13.19
CA ALA A 329 22.39 -4.78 -12.26
C ALA A 329 23.54 -4.65 -11.25
N LEU A 330 24.36 -3.60 -11.40
CA LEU A 330 25.47 -3.29 -10.52
C LEU A 330 25.02 -2.36 -9.39
N ILE A 331 25.24 -2.74 -8.13
CA ILE A 331 25.06 -1.84 -6.97
C ILE A 331 26.23 -0.85 -6.93
N SER A 332 26.11 0.25 -7.68
CA SER A 332 27.18 1.25 -7.83
C SER A 332 27.37 2.10 -6.58
N GLU A 333 26.30 2.34 -5.81
CA GLU A 333 26.37 3.05 -4.52
C GLU A 333 25.40 2.47 -3.49
N LEU A 334 25.88 2.29 -2.27
CA LEU A 334 25.11 1.80 -1.12
C LEU A 334 25.63 2.53 0.12
N VAL A 335 24.73 3.19 0.84
CA VAL A 335 25.00 3.85 2.13
C VAL A 335 23.91 3.44 3.11
N TYR A 336 24.30 2.90 4.28
CA TYR A 336 23.39 2.64 5.38
C TYR A 336 23.25 3.88 6.26
N ALA A 337 22.03 4.17 6.71
CA ALA A 337 21.77 5.28 7.61
C ALA A 337 22.23 4.95 9.03
N THR A 338 22.80 5.94 9.72
CA THR A 338 23.24 5.78 11.12
C THR A 338 22.23 6.41 12.08
N ASN A 339 21.62 5.59 12.94
CA ASN A 339 20.68 6.06 13.97
C ASN A 339 20.78 5.17 15.23
N PRO A 340 21.12 5.70 16.42
CA PRO A 340 21.25 4.92 17.66
C PRO A 340 19.98 4.19 18.12
N SER A 341 18.80 4.56 17.62
CA SER A 341 17.53 3.88 17.92
C SER A 341 17.27 2.63 17.04
N PHE A 342 18.16 2.32 16.10
CA PHE A 342 18.03 1.20 15.17
C PHE A 342 19.28 0.33 15.17
N PRO A 343 19.19 -0.97 14.82
CA PRO A 343 20.38 -1.82 14.64
C PRO A 343 21.32 -1.25 13.56
N PRO A 344 22.64 -1.51 13.64
CA PRO A 344 23.56 -1.12 12.59
C PRO A 344 23.19 -1.78 11.26
N ASN A 345 23.44 -1.06 10.16
CA ASN A 345 23.21 -1.53 8.78
C ASN A 345 21.78 -2.08 8.54
N SER A 346 20.77 -1.43 9.17
CA SER A 346 19.37 -1.87 9.15
C SER A 346 18.45 -1.18 8.16
N TYR A 347 18.80 0.00 7.67
CA TYR A 347 18.08 0.64 6.57
C TYR A 347 19.00 1.51 5.72
N PHE A 348 18.64 1.64 4.44
CA PHE A 348 19.42 2.38 3.47
C PHE A 348 19.20 3.89 3.64
N GLU A 349 20.29 4.65 3.68
CA GLU A 349 20.28 6.10 3.47
C GLU A 349 20.23 6.41 1.97
N LYS A 350 20.97 5.63 1.18
CA LYS A 350 21.04 5.75 -0.28
C LYS A 350 21.33 4.39 -0.92
N LEU A 351 20.68 4.12 -2.03
CA LEU A 351 20.90 2.94 -2.86
C LEU A 351 20.81 3.35 -4.34
N VAL A 352 21.84 3.05 -5.10
CA VAL A 352 21.93 3.29 -6.54
C VAL A 352 22.32 1.99 -7.22
N LEU A 353 21.48 1.58 -8.17
CA LEU A 353 21.79 0.50 -9.11
C LEU A 353 22.06 1.11 -10.48
N GLU A 354 22.95 0.49 -11.25
CA GLU A 354 23.11 0.68 -12.68
C GLU A 354 22.64 -0.59 -13.38
N ILE A 355 21.50 -0.50 -14.08
CA ILE A 355 20.81 -1.62 -14.71
C ILE A 355 21.01 -1.56 -16.23
N VAL A 356 21.54 -2.63 -16.80
CA VAL A 356 21.77 -2.82 -18.24
C VAL A 356 20.91 -4.00 -18.73
N PRO A 357 19.73 -3.73 -19.32
CA PRO A 357 18.90 -4.75 -19.94
C PRO A 357 19.40 -5.12 -21.35
N THR A 358 19.42 -6.42 -21.64
CA THR A 358 19.73 -6.98 -22.96
C THR A 358 18.68 -8.02 -23.38
N LEU A 359 18.57 -8.25 -24.69
CA LEU A 359 17.98 -9.49 -25.20
C LEU A 359 18.95 -10.66 -24.96
N LYS A 360 18.42 -11.88 -24.93
CA LYS A 360 19.21 -13.13 -24.88
C LYS A 360 19.43 -13.65 -26.30
N ASP A 361 20.61 -14.23 -26.55
CA ASP A 361 20.94 -14.78 -27.87
C ASP A 361 19.96 -15.90 -28.26
N GLY A 362 19.36 -15.78 -29.44
CA GLY A 362 18.37 -16.73 -29.97
C GLY A 362 16.90 -16.41 -29.67
N ALA A 363 16.60 -15.33 -28.94
CA ALA A 363 15.23 -14.81 -28.82
C ALA A 363 14.78 -14.14 -30.15
N HIS A 364 13.65 -14.60 -30.71
CA HIS A 364 13.09 -14.17 -32.01
C HIS A 364 11.57 -14.07 -31.96
#